data_AF-A0A2W1BBG1-F1
#
_entry.id   AF-A0A2W1BBG1-F1
#
_cell.length_a   1.000
_cell.length_b   1.000
_cell.length_c   1.000
_cell.angle_alpha   90.00
_cell.angle_beta   90.00
_cell.angle_gamma   90.00
#
_symmetry.space_group_name_H-M   'P 1'
#
loop_
_entity.id
_entity.type
_entity.pdbx_description
1 polymer ?
#
loop_
_entity_poly.entity_id
_entity_poly.type
_entity_poly.pdbx_seq_one_letter_code
_entity_poly.pdbx_strand_id
1 'polypeptide(L)'
;MPLTINEVYYKVFMTFVLQLVDLYVMAMALNFARTKYREQYLYDAAVKKMLIYLNNCGLCKSLSDSILAYTHQLWDRQKGERLPDLAYKAPTCLRHDLFSELYIHHLEAPATFRQLPYFFKRQLAARLNRMTVFPGKCIVREGDTFNVTYFIHEGEVEKYQTDKK
;
A
#
# COMPACT_ATOMS: atom_id res chain seq x y z
N MET A 1 8.36 -59.32 20.43
CA MET A 1 7.52 -59.76 21.55
C MET A 1 6.07 -59.67 21.11
N PRO A 2 5.24 -60.71 21.29
CA PRO A 2 3.82 -60.62 20.96
C PRO A 2 3.18 -59.58 21.89
N LEU A 3 2.62 -58.51 21.34
CA LEU A 3 1.94 -57.49 22.14
C LEU A 3 0.74 -58.13 22.84
N THR A 4 0.58 -57.84 24.13
CA THR A 4 -0.66 -58.18 24.83
C THR A 4 -1.81 -57.30 24.31
N ILE A 5 -3.03 -57.84 24.32
CA ILE A 5 -4.23 -57.18 23.78
C ILE A 5 -4.41 -55.76 24.39
N ASN A 6 -4.06 -55.60 25.68
CA ASN A 6 -4.13 -54.30 26.37
C ASN A 6 -3.13 -53.27 25.83
N GLU A 7 -1.92 -53.70 25.46
CA GLU A 7 -0.91 -52.82 24.85
C GLU A 7 -1.33 -52.36 23.46
N VAL A 8 -2.05 -53.21 22.71
CA VAL A 8 -2.61 -52.86 21.39
C VAL A 8 -3.66 -51.77 21.53
N TYR A 9 -4.59 -51.88 22.48
CA TYR A 9 -5.59 -50.83 22.72
C TYR A 9 -4.97 -49.50 23.12
N TYR A 10 -3.99 -49.51 24.03
CA TYR A 10 -3.26 -48.30 24.41
C TYR A 10 -2.56 -47.66 23.21
N LYS A 11 -1.88 -48.47 22.39
CA LYS A 11 -1.19 -47.97 21.20
C LYS A 11 -2.15 -47.32 20.20
N VAL A 12 -3.29 -47.95 19.92
CA VAL A 12 -4.32 -47.40 19.01
C VAL A 12 -4.85 -46.07 19.54
N PHE A 13 -5.18 -46.01 20.83
CA PHE A 13 -5.65 -44.78 21.46
C PHE A 13 -4.60 -43.66 21.40
N MET A 14 -3.34 -43.95 21.76
CA MET A 14 -2.26 -42.97 21.71
C MET A 14 -1.99 -42.49 20.27
N THR A 15 -2.04 -43.39 19.28
CA THR A 15 -1.88 -42.98 17.87
C THR A 15 -3.01 -42.07 17.40
N PHE A 16 -4.25 -42.30 17.85
CA PHE A 16 -5.37 -41.43 17.53
C PHE A 16 -5.19 -40.03 18.14
N VAL A 17 -4.76 -39.95 19.40
CA VAL A 17 -4.46 -38.67 20.06
C VAL A 17 -3.32 -37.93 19.36
N LEU A 18 -2.25 -38.63 18.99
CA LEU A 18 -1.12 -38.03 18.28
C LEU A 18 -1.54 -37.47 16.91
N GLN A 19 -2.36 -38.20 16.15
CA GLN A 19 -2.88 -37.72 14.87
C GLN A 19 -3.71 -36.42 15.01
N LEU A 20 -4.48 -36.28 16.09
CA LEU A 20 -5.23 -35.05 16.36
C LEU A 20 -4.30 -33.88 16.70
N VAL A 21 -3.25 -34.13 17.47
CA VAL A 21 -2.24 -33.11 17.81
C VAL A 21 -1.48 -32.68 16.56
N ASP A 22 -1.05 -33.62 15.71
CA ASP A 22 -0.35 -33.33 14.45
C ASP A 22 -1.22 -32.48 13.52
N LEU A 23 -2.51 -32.81 13.39
CA LEU A 23 -3.46 -32.02 12.61
C LEU A 23 -3.58 -30.59 13.14
N TYR A 24 -3.65 -30.42 14.46
CA TYR A 24 -3.73 -29.11 15.10
C TYR A 24 -2.48 -28.27 14.86
N VAL A 25 -1.29 -28.86 15.04
CA VAL A 25 -0.01 -28.18 14.80
C VAL A 25 0.12 -27.77 13.33
N MET A 26 -0.26 -28.65 12.39
CA MET A 26 -0.24 -28.34 10.96
C MET A 26 -1.21 -27.20 10.61
N ALA A 27 -2.43 -27.21 11.19
CA ALA A 27 -3.39 -26.13 10.99
C ALA A 27 -2.86 -24.77 11.50
N MET A 28 -2.19 -24.77 12.66
CA MET A 28 -1.57 -23.57 13.21
C MET A 28 -0.43 -23.06 12.32
N ALA A 29 0.43 -23.95 11.83
CA ALA A 29 1.52 -23.60 10.91
C ALA A 29 0.98 -23.00 9.60
N LEU A 30 -0.08 -23.59 9.03
CA LEU A 30 -0.76 -23.06 7.84
C LEU A 30 -1.36 -21.68 8.10
N ASN A 31 -2.02 -21.48 9.24
CA ASN A 31 -2.59 -20.18 9.58
C ASN A 31 -1.51 -19.12 9.74
N PHE A 32 -0.39 -19.44 10.41
CA PHE A 32 0.74 -18.52 10.54
C PHE A 32 1.36 -18.15 9.18
N ALA A 33 1.55 -19.13 8.30
CA ALA A 33 2.03 -18.86 6.94
C ALA A 33 1.05 -17.96 6.17
N ARG A 34 -0.25 -18.27 6.23
CA ARG A 34 -1.30 -17.49 5.56
C ARG A 34 -1.36 -16.05 6.06
N THR A 35 -1.35 -15.83 7.37
CA THR A 35 -1.41 -14.47 7.94
C THR A 35 -0.17 -13.66 7.56
N LYS A 36 1.01 -14.30 7.52
CA LYS A 36 2.25 -13.63 7.12
C LYS A 36 2.26 -13.17 5.66
N TYR A 37 1.74 -13.96 4.72
CA TYR A 37 1.79 -13.66 3.28
C TYR A 37 0.50 -13.03 2.72
N ARG A 38 -0.51 -12.81 3.57
CA ARG A 38 -1.83 -12.33 3.15
C ARG A 38 -1.76 -11.02 2.38
N GLU A 39 -1.08 -10.02 2.91
CA GLU A 39 -1.04 -8.67 2.32
C GLU A 39 -0.40 -8.67 0.93
N GLN A 40 0.72 -9.39 0.79
CA GLN A 40 1.40 -9.53 -0.50
C GLN A 40 0.52 -10.25 -1.52
N TYR A 41 -0.11 -11.34 -1.11
CA TYR A 41 -0.98 -12.11 -2.00
C TYR A 41 -2.18 -11.28 -2.48
N LEU A 42 -2.78 -10.49 -1.59
CA LEU A 42 -3.88 -9.59 -1.94
C LEU A 42 -3.43 -8.50 -2.92
N TYR A 43 -2.26 -7.92 -2.68
CA TYR A 43 -1.67 -6.92 -3.56
C TYR A 43 -1.39 -7.49 -4.96
N ASP A 44 -0.70 -8.63 -5.04
CA ASP A 44 -0.37 -9.30 -6.31
C ASP A 44 -1.63 -9.69 -7.09
N ALA A 45 -2.66 -10.16 -6.39
CA ALA A 45 -3.96 -10.46 -7.00
C ALA A 45 -4.64 -9.20 -7.56
N ALA A 46 -4.60 -8.07 -6.84
CA ALA A 46 -5.16 -6.81 -7.29
C ALA A 46 -4.42 -6.25 -8.52
N VAL A 47 -3.09 -6.26 -8.50
CA VAL A 47 -2.25 -5.85 -9.63
C VAL A 47 -2.51 -6.72 -10.85
N LYS A 48 -2.56 -8.05 -10.68
CA LYS A 48 -2.88 -8.98 -11.77
C LYS A 48 -4.25 -8.69 -12.38
N LYS A 49 -5.28 -8.45 -11.55
CA LYS A 49 -6.62 -8.09 -12.03
C LYS A 49 -6.61 -6.79 -12.83
N MET A 50 -5.89 -5.76 -12.35
CA MET A 50 -5.72 -4.50 -13.04
C MET A 50 -5.02 -4.67 -14.40
N LEU A 51 -3.94 -5.45 -14.46
CA LEU A 51 -3.21 -5.71 -15.69
C LEU A 51 -4.04 -6.48 -16.72
N ILE A 52 -4.80 -7.49 -16.29
CA ILE A 52 -5.73 -8.22 -17.16
C ILE A 52 -6.77 -7.25 -17.74
N TYR A 53 -7.37 -6.40 -16.90
CA TYR A 53 -8.33 -5.40 -17.34
C TYR A 53 -7.74 -4.45 -18.39
N LEU A 54 -6.56 -3.89 -18.12
CA LEU A 54 -5.89 -2.96 -19.02
C LEU A 54 -5.50 -3.61 -20.36
N ASN A 55 -5.01 -4.84 -20.32
CA ASN A 55 -4.69 -5.59 -21.53
C ASN A 55 -5.95 -5.89 -22.36
N ASN A 56 -7.06 -6.21 -21.72
CA ASN A 56 -8.35 -6.38 -22.40
C ASN A 56 -8.86 -5.08 -23.03
N CYS A 57 -8.49 -3.92 -22.48
CA CYS A 57 -8.77 -2.61 -23.08
C CYS A 57 -7.80 -2.22 -24.22
N GLY A 58 -6.85 -3.08 -24.59
CA GLY A 58 -5.90 -2.82 -25.69
C GLY A 58 -4.66 -2.04 -25.28
N LEU A 59 -4.28 -2.06 -23.99
CA LEU A 59 -3.05 -1.41 -23.54
C LEU A 59 -1.81 -2.02 -24.21
N CYS A 60 -0.88 -1.18 -24.64
CA CYS A 60 0.40 -1.65 -25.19
C CYS A 60 1.23 -2.38 -24.12
N LYS A 61 1.92 -3.45 -24.55
CA LYS A 61 2.75 -4.28 -23.67
C LYS A 61 3.84 -3.48 -22.94
N SER A 62 4.46 -2.50 -23.61
CA SER A 62 5.48 -1.64 -23.00
C SER A 62 4.94 -0.79 -21.84
N LEU A 63 3.68 -0.36 -21.93
CA LEU A 63 3.02 0.39 -20.87
C LEU A 63 2.57 -0.54 -19.74
N SER A 64 2.10 -1.75 -20.06
CA SER A 64 1.85 -2.80 -19.05
C SER A 64 3.12 -3.14 -18.25
N ASP A 65 4.26 -3.32 -18.91
CA ASP A 65 5.54 -3.60 -18.26
C ASP A 65 5.99 -2.41 -17.39
N SER A 66 5.75 -1.18 -17.83
CA SER A 66 6.00 0.03 -17.04
C SER A 66 5.13 0.12 -15.79
N ILE A 67 3.85 -0.27 -15.88
CA ILE A 67 2.93 -0.32 -14.73
C ILE A 67 3.37 -1.40 -13.76
N LEU A 68 3.74 -2.59 -14.25
CA LEU A 68 4.24 -3.69 -13.44
C LEU A 68 5.51 -3.28 -12.66
N ALA A 69 6.47 -2.64 -13.35
CA ALA A 69 7.67 -2.10 -12.72
C ALA A 69 7.34 -1.05 -11.64
N TYR A 70 6.38 -0.15 -11.90
CA TYR A 70 5.91 0.81 -10.90
C TYR A 70 5.31 0.11 -9.68
N THR A 71 4.44 -0.90 -9.88
CA THR A 71 3.80 -1.62 -8.77
C THR A 71 4.82 -2.39 -7.92
N HIS A 72 5.83 -3.00 -8.53
CA HIS A 72 6.91 -3.64 -7.77
C HIS A 72 7.69 -2.65 -6.92
N GLN A 73 8.08 -1.49 -7.49
CA GLN A 73 8.76 -0.44 -6.72
C GLN A 73 7.91 0.11 -5.58
N LEU A 74 6.59 0.20 -5.77
CA LEU A 74 5.65 0.64 -4.74
C LEU A 74 5.53 -0.40 -3.61
N TRP A 75 5.53 -1.68 -3.94
CA TRP A 75 5.55 -2.76 -2.96
C TRP A 75 6.84 -2.77 -2.14
N ASP A 76 7.99 -2.65 -2.81
CA ASP A 76 9.29 -2.73 -2.14
C ASP A 76 9.51 -1.56 -1.17
N ARG A 77 9.10 -0.34 -1.57
CA ARG A 77 9.33 0.87 -0.76
C ARG A 77 8.24 1.17 0.25
N GLN A 78 6.98 0.88 -0.07
CA GLN A 78 5.82 1.30 0.73
C GLN A 78 4.85 0.15 1.04
N LYS A 79 5.24 -1.11 0.79
CA LYS A 79 4.37 -2.29 0.96
C LYS A 79 3.02 -2.14 0.26
N GLY A 80 3.02 -1.46 -0.88
CA GLY A 80 1.84 -1.29 -1.73
C GLY A 80 0.86 -0.21 -1.27
N GLU A 81 1.02 0.37 -0.08
CA GLU A 81 0.09 1.36 0.44
C GLU A 81 0.53 2.79 0.16
N ARG A 82 -0.31 3.48 -0.61
CA ARG A 82 -0.58 4.90 -0.37
C ARG A 82 -1.30 4.96 0.99
N LEU A 83 -0.95 5.93 1.83
CA LEU A 83 -1.47 6.16 3.20
C LEU A 83 -2.71 5.31 3.55
N PRO A 84 -2.71 4.49 4.62
CA PRO A 84 -3.71 3.44 4.83
C PRO A 84 -5.14 3.95 4.65
N ASP A 85 -5.99 3.16 3.99
CA ASP A 85 -7.40 3.50 3.74
C ASP A 85 -8.13 3.95 5.01
N LEU A 86 -7.71 3.41 6.16
CA LEU A 86 -8.22 3.77 7.48
C LEU A 86 -8.04 5.27 7.78
N ALA A 87 -6.94 5.89 7.36
CA ALA A 87 -6.69 7.31 7.54
C ALA A 87 -7.72 8.17 6.76
N TYR A 88 -8.15 7.70 5.59
CA TYR A 88 -9.18 8.37 4.79
C TYR A 88 -10.60 8.12 5.31
N LYS A 89 -10.85 6.94 5.89
CA LYS A 89 -12.14 6.53 6.49
C LYS A 89 -12.33 7.01 7.93
N ALA A 90 -11.29 7.57 8.55
CA ALA A 90 -11.33 8.07 9.91
C ALA A 90 -12.41 9.16 10.09
N PRO A 91 -13.02 9.27 11.30
CA PRO A 91 -13.90 10.38 11.62
C PRO A 91 -13.25 11.74 11.35
N THR A 92 -14.04 12.73 10.96
CA THR A 92 -13.55 14.05 10.52
C THR A 92 -12.60 14.71 11.51
N CYS A 93 -12.89 14.64 12.81
CA CYS A 93 -12.02 15.18 13.87
C CYS A 93 -10.63 14.53 13.84
N LEU A 94 -10.57 13.20 13.91
CA LEU A 94 -9.33 12.44 13.92
C LEU A 94 -8.56 12.61 12.61
N ARG A 95 -9.26 12.63 11.48
CA ARG A 95 -8.65 12.89 10.17
C ARG A 95 -8.02 14.27 10.13
N HIS A 96 -8.71 15.30 10.63
CA HIS A 96 -8.15 16.64 10.66
C HIS A 96 -6.91 16.72 11.56
N ASP A 97 -6.91 16.05 12.72
CA ASP A 97 -5.73 16.02 13.60
C ASP A 97 -4.56 15.29 12.93
N LEU A 98 -4.80 14.07 12.41
CA LEU A 98 -3.79 13.25 11.74
C LEU A 98 -3.16 13.96 10.54
N PHE A 99 -3.97 14.47 9.61
CA PHE A 99 -3.46 15.10 8.40
C PHE A 99 -2.82 16.46 8.67
N SER A 100 -3.22 17.15 9.73
CA SER A 100 -2.55 18.40 10.13
C SER A 100 -1.16 18.10 10.63
N GLU A 101 -0.99 17.10 11.49
CA GLU A 101 0.33 16.70 11.96
C GLU A 101 1.24 16.27 10.78
N LEU A 102 0.66 15.58 9.79
CA LEU A 102 1.41 15.10 8.62
C LEU A 102 1.77 16.20 7.62
N TYR A 103 0.91 17.18 7.37
CA TYR A 103 1.04 18.04 6.19
C TYR A 103 0.93 19.54 6.45
N ILE A 104 0.67 20.00 7.66
CA ILE A 104 0.48 21.44 7.91
C ILE A 104 1.74 22.26 7.59
N HIS A 105 2.92 21.66 7.77
CA HIS A 105 4.19 22.30 7.45
C HIS A 105 4.31 22.73 5.98
N HIS A 106 3.70 21.98 5.05
CA HIS A 106 3.65 22.34 3.62
C HIS A 106 2.84 23.60 3.35
N LEU A 107 1.83 23.88 4.18
CA LEU A 107 1.01 25.08 4.10
C LEU A 107 1.65 26.27 4.82
N GLU A 108 2.67 26.06 5.64
CA GLU A 108 3.34 27.14 6.38
C GLU A 108 4.61 27.65 5.70
N ALA A 109 5.23 26.84 4.84
CA ALA A 109 6.38 27.22 4.03
C ALA A 109 6.10 28.37 3.04
N PRO A 110 5.07 28.30 2.17
CA PRO A 110 4.74 29.38 1.24
C PRO A 110 4.04 30.55 1.93
N ALA A 111 4.48 31.78 1.62
CA ALA A 111 3.91 33.01 2.18
C ALA A 111 2.40 33.16 1.94
N THR A 112 1.89 32.66 0.80
CA THR A 112 0.48 32.70 0.42
C THR A 112 -0.43 32.01 1.43
N PHE A 113 -0.02 30.87 1.96
CA PHE A 113 -0.84 30.06 2.87
C PHE A 113 -0.54 30.34 4.34
N ARG A 114 0.64 30.91 4.65
CA ARG A 114 1.06 31.24 6.02
C ARG A 114 0.15 32.24 6.72
N GLN A 115 -0.42 33.19 5.98
CA GLN A 115 -1.31 34.22 6.51
C GLN A 115 -2.72 33.72 6.81
N LEU A 116 -3.06 32.49 6.38
CA LEU A 116 -4.40 31.93 6.58
C LEU A 116 -4.63 31.52 8.04
N PRO A 117 -5.87 31.65 8.56
CA PRO A 117 -6.21 31.19 9.89
C PRO A 117 -5.87 29.70 10.09
N TYR A 118 -5.40 29.34 11.29
CA TYR A 118 -5.00 27.97 11.60
C TYR A 118 -6.12 26.95 11.33
N PHE A 119 -7.36 27.26 11.70
CA PHE A 119 -8.51 26.39 11.43
C PHE A 119 -8.73 26.13 9.93
N PHE A 120 -8.48 27.11 9.08
CA PHE A 120 -8.59 26.95 7.64
C PHE A 120 -7.45 26.09 7.09
N LYS A 121 -6.20 26.31 7.55
CA LYS A 121 -5.06 25.44 7.22
C LYS A 121 -5.33 23.98 7.62
N ARG A 122 -5.91 23.76 8.80
CA ARG A 122 -6.30 22.42 9.29
C ARG A 122 -7.30 21.73 8.35
N GLN A 123 -8.28 22.47 7.86
CA GLN A 123 -9.25 21.97 6.89
C GLN A 123 -8.62 21.69 5.51
N LEU A 124 -7.69 22.54 5.06
CA LEU A 124 -6.93 22.32 3.83
C LEU A 124 -6.01 21.10 3.92
N ALA A 125 -5.29 20.94 5.03
CA ALA A 125 -4.39 19.82 5.26
C ALA A 125 -5.14 18.48 5.17
N ALA A 126 -6.36 18.42 5.71
CA ALA A 126 -7.23 17.24 5.62
C ALA A 126 -7.74 16.90 4.20
N ARG A 127 -7.53 17.79 3.22
CA ARG A 127 -7.88 17.58 1.81
C ARG A 127 -6.66 17.24 0.94
N LEU A 128 -5.45 17.27 1.49
CA LEU A 128 -4.24 16.89 0.77
C LEU A 128 -4.23 15.37 0.52
N ASN A 129 -3.80 14.99 -0.68
CA ASN A 129 -3.68 13.60 -1.08
C ASN A 129 -2.20 13.27 -1.36
N ARG A 130 -1.71 12.18 -0.78
CA ARG A 130 -0.34 11.70 -1.02
C ARG A 130 -0.26 10.98 -2.35
N MET A 131 0.71 11.36 -3.17
CA MET A 131 1.08 10.69 -4.41
C MET A 131 2.55 10.29 -4.36
N THR A 132 2.90 9.14 -4.93
CA THR A 132 4.28 8.68 -5.06
C THR A 132 4.63 8.51 -6.52
N VAL A 133 5.72 9.17 -6.92
CA VAL A 133 6.26 9.19 -8.28
C VAL A 133 7.69 8.68 -8.21
N PHE A 134 8.04 7.74 -9.09
CA PHE A 134 9.38 7.19 -9.16
C PHE A 134 10.26 7.97 -10.15
N PRO A 135 11.60 7.89 -10.00
CA PRO A 135 12.54 8.61 -10.87
C PRO A 135 12.29 8.34 -12.37
N GLY A 136 12.56 9.36 -13.19
CA GLY A 136 12.38 9.29 -14.65
C GLY A 136 10.93 9.43 -15.13
N LYS A 137 9.99 9.73 -14.24
CA LYS A 137 8.60 10.05 -14.59
C LYS A 137 8.35 11.55 -14.51
N CYS A 138 7.69 12.09 -15.53
CA CYS A 138 7.29 13.49 -15.59
C CYS A 138 5.99 13.70 -14.81
N ILE A 139 5.97 14.66 -13.89
CA ILE A 139 4.79 14.99 -13.07
C ILE A 139 3.87 15.97 -13.79
N VAL A 140 4.45 17.03 -14.35
CA VAL A 140 3.75 18.14 -15.04
C VAL A 140 4.43 18.40 -16.37
N ARG A 141 3.66 18.47 -17.47
CA ARG A 141 4.15 18.86 -18.80
C ARG A 141 3.70 20.26 -19.16
N GLU A 142 4.49 20.96 -19.95
CA GLU A 142 4.11 22.27 -20.50
C GLU A 142 2.89 22.12 -21.42
N GLY A 143 1.92 23.01 -21.27
CA GLY A 143 0.67 23.02 -22.05
C GLY A 143 -0.48 22.26 -21.40
N ASP A 144 -0.23 21.45 -20.36
CA ASP A 144 -1.28 20.81 -19.59
C ASP A 144 -1.95 21.82 -18.65
N THR A 145 -3.28 21.78 -18.58
CA THR A 145 -4.07 22.58 -17.64
C THR A 145 -4.35 21.76 -16.38
N PHE A 146 -3.68 22.12 -15.29
CA PHE A 146 -3.87 21.46 -14.00
C PHE A 146 -4.62 22.36 -13.02
N ASN A 147 -5.69 21.84 -12.43
CA ASN A 147 -6.45 22.48 -11.35
C ASN A 147 -5.94 22.07 -9.96
N VAL A 148 -4.70 21.60 -9.87
CA VAL A 148 -4.12 21.04 -8.63
C VAL A 148 -2.74 21.62 -8.38
N THR A 149 -2.44 21.84 -7.10
CA THR A 149 -1.13 22.28 -6.63
C THR A 149 -0.41 21.11 -5.98
N TYR A 150 0.86 20.91 -6.33
CA TYR A 150 1.69 19.86 -5.76
C TYR A 150 2.62 20.43 -4.68
N PHE A 151 2.75 19.70 -3.59
CA PHE A 151 3.74 19.94 -2.54
C PHE A 151 4.72 18.76 -2.50
N ILE A 152 6.01 19.06 -2.49
CA ILE A 152 7.05 18.03 -2.39
C ILE A 152 7.18 17.68 -0.91
N HIS A 153 6.75 16.47 -0.55
CA HIS A 153 6.87 15.99 0.82
C HIS A 153 8.22 15.31 1.09
N GLU A 154 8.69 14.53 0.14
CA GLU A 154 9.94 13.77 0.24
C GLU A 154 10.51 13.57 -1.18
N GLY A 155 11.84 13.71 -1.30
CA GLY A 155 12.56 13.58 -2.55
C GLY A 155 12.82 14.91 -3.26
N GLU A 156 13.32 14.81 -4.49
CA GLU A 156 13.75 15.93 -5.31
C GLU A 156 13.07 15.88 -6.68
N VAL A 157 12.83 17.05 -7.26
CA VAL A 157 12.25 17.20 -8.59
C VAL A 157 13.04 18.23 -9.38
N GLU A 158 13.20 17.97 -10.67
CA GLU A 158 13.88 18.87 -11.59
C GLU A 158 12.87 19.50 -12.55
N LYS A 159 13.06 20.80 -12.80
CA LYS A 159 12.31 21.51 -13.83
C LYS A 159 13.10 21.44 -15.14
N TYR A 160 12.56 20.74 -16.12
CA TYR A 160 13.08 20.77 -17.48
C TYR A 160 12.43 21.91 -18.25
N GLN A 161 13.21 22.92 -18.62
CA GLN A 161 12.78 23.98 -19.51
C GLN A 161 13.56 23.84 -20.82
N THR A 162 12.86 23.74 -21.93
CA THR A 162 13.51 23.82 -23.25
C THR A 162 13.73 25.30 -23.50
N ASP A 163 14.98 25.78 -23.44
CA ASP A 163 15.30 27.14 -23.83
C ASP A 163 14.88 27.35 -25.28
N LYS A 164 13.84 28.16 -25.48
CA LYS A 164 13.50 28.67 -26.81
C LYS A 164 14.57 29.71 -27.14
N LYS A 165 15.49 29.34 -28.05
CA LYS A 165 16.29 30.31 -28.80
C LYS A 165 15.39 31.18 -29.66
#